data_AF-A0AAV4ZBA2-F1
#
_entry.id   AF-A0AAV4ZBA2-F1
#
_cell.length_a   1.000
_cell.length_b   1.000
_cell.length_c   1.000
_cell.angle_alpha   90.00
_cell.angle_beta   90.00
_cell.angle_gamma   90.00
#
_symmetry.space_group_name_H-M   'P 1'
#
loop_
_entity.id
_entity.type
_entity.pdbx_description
1 polymer ?
#
loop_
_entity_poly.entity_id
_entity_poly.type
_entity_poly.pdbx_seq_one_letter_code
_entity_poly.pdbx_strand_id
1 'polypeptide(L)'
;MTKVRASFAASDRTYGARRIWRDVLAEGISSGLHQIKRLMRENGLRAGPRRRGLPKDDGERSVVSPNILDRKFEADRPNQKWIADFT
;
A
#
# COMPACT_ATOMS: atom_id res chain seq x y z
N MET A 1 12.45 27.73 -3.87
CA MET A 1 12.50 26.73 -2.76
C MET A 1 11.21 25.90 -2.65
N THR A 2 10.06 26.43 -3.08
CA THR A 2 8.72 25.83 -2.95
C THR A 2 8.48 24.59 -3.82
N LYS A 3 9.02 24.54 -5.04
CA LYS A 3 8.71 23.49 -6.03
C LYS A 3 9.20 22.09 -5.66
N VAL A 4 10.42 21.97 -5.12
CA VAL A 4 10.96 20.69 -4.60
C VAL A 4 10.07 20.13 -3.49
N ARG A 5 9.63 20.98 -2.55
CA ARG A 5 8.71 20.58 -1.47
C ARG A 5 7.33 20.22 -2.02
N ALA A 6 6.83 20.96 -3.00
CA ALA A 6 5.53 20.72 -3.63
C ALA A 6 5.50 19.37 -4.38
N SER A 7 6.47 19.11 -5.26
CA SER A 7 6.60 17.81 -5.96
C SER A 7 6.78 16.66 -4.96
N PHE A 8 7.60 16.84 -3.92
CA PHE A 8 7.78 15.83 -2.88
C PHE A 8 6.46 15.53 -2.13
N ALA A 9 5.70 16.55 -1.74
CA ALA A 9 4.41 16.38 -1.07
C ALA A 9 3.36 15.74 -1.99
N ALA A 10 3.29 16.17 -3.25
CA ALA A 10 2.38 15.59 -4.25
C ALA A 10 2.65 14.10 -4.49
N SER A 11 3.91 13.66 -4.32
CA SER A 11 4.30 12.25 -4.45
C SER A 11 4.01 11.38 -3.21
N ASP A 12 3.30 11.91 -2.21
CA ASP A 12 3.16 11.28 -0.89
C ASP A 12 4.54 10.91 -0.28
N ARG A 13 5.51 11.82 -0.46
CA ARG A 13 6.87 11.67 0.07
C ARG A 13 7.61 10.43 -0.48
N THR A 14 7.16 9.86 -1.60
CA THR A 14 7.79 8.67 -2.22
C THR A 14 8.87 9.04 -3.23
N TYR A 15 8.88 10.27 -3.75
CA TYR A 15 9.83 10.67 -4.78
C TYR A 15 11.19 11.07 -4.20
N GLY A 16 12.23 10.46 -4.74
CA GLY A 16 13.62 10.88 -4.53
C GLY A 16 14.07 11.96 -5.51
N ALA A 17 15.31 12.44 -5.35
CA ALA A 17 15.86 13.56 -6.11
C ALA A 17 15.74 13.43 -7.64
N ARG A 18 15.87 12.23 -8.20
CA ARG A 18 15.75 12.03 -9.66
C ARG A 18 14.34 12.28 -10.18
N ARG A 19 13.30 11.88 -9.44
CA ARG A 19 11.91 12.06 -9.87
C ARG A 19 11.48 13.51 -9.68
N ILE A 20 11.82 14.10 -8.53
CA ILE A 20 11.60 15.54 -8.29
C ILE A 20 12.33 16.39 -9.34
N TRP A 21 13.57 16.03 -9.70
CA TRP A 21 14.29 16.74 -10.75
C TRP A 21 13.56 16.70 -12.10
N ARG A 22 12.96 15.56 -12.47
CA ARG A 22 12.14 15.46 -13.69
C ARG A 22 10.88 16.32 -13.60
N ASP A 23 10.20 16.34 -12.46
CA ASP A 23 9.01 17.17 -12.27
C ASP A 23 9.36 18.66 -12.41
N VAL A 24 10.44 19.09 -11.74
CA VAL A 24 10.94 20.48 -11.80
C VAL A 24 11.37 20.85 -13.23
N LEU A 25 12.01 19.93 -13.96
CA LEU A 25 12.38 20.15 -15.36
C LEU A 25 11.15 20.23 -16.27
N ALA A 26 10.13 19.40 -16.05
CA ALA A 26 8.88 19.43 -16.79
C ALA A 26 8.09 20.73 -16.57
N GLU A 27 8.27 21.36 -15.41
CA GLU A 27 7.75 22.70 -15.10
C GLU A 27 8.60 23.84 -15.72
N GLY A 28 9.60 23.52 -16.54
CA GLY A 28 10.44 24.50 -17.24
C GLY A 28 11.54 25.12 -16.38
N ILE A 29 11.77 24.61 -15.17
CA ILE A 29 12.79 25.14 -14.27
C ILE A 29 14.11 24.42 -14.54
N SER A 30 15.09 25.17 -15.05
CA SER A 30 16.46 24.67 -15.18
C SER A 30 17.10 24.53 -13.79
N SER A 31 17.27 23.29 -13.34
CA SER A 31 17.93 22.96 -12.08
C SER A 31 18.71 21.67 -12.25
N GLY A 32 19.95 21.65 -11.77
CA GLY A 32 20.79 20.45 -11.82
C GLY A 32 20.36 19.41 -10.79
N LEU A 33 20.53 18.13 -11.08
CA LEU A 33 20.23 17.04 -10.14
C LEU A 33 20.98 17.20 -8.80
N HIS A 34 22.21 17.70 -8.82
CA HIS A 34 23.00 17.97 -7.62
C HIS A 34 22.38 19.06 -6.75
N GLN A 35 21.83 20.11 -7.36
CA GLN A 35 21.12 21.16 -6.66
C GLN A 35 19.84 20.63 -6.01
N ILE A 36 19.08 19.78 -6.72
CA ILE A 36 17.88 19.12 -6.16
C ILE A 36 18.26 18.22 -4.97
N LYS A 37 19.32 17.41 -5.10
CA LYS A 37 19.84 16.58 -4.00
C LYS A 37 20.24 17.43 -2.78
N ARG A 38 20.96 18.54 -3.02
CA ARG A 38 21.38 19.46 -1.96
C ARG A 38 20.16 20.06 -1.25
N LEU A 39 19.21 20.59 -2.01
CA LEU A 39 17.97 21.15 -1.48
C LEU A 39 17.18 20.10 -0.68
N MET A 40 17.03 18.88 -1.18
CA MET A 40 16.37 17.82 -0.41
C MET A 40 17.08 17.54 0.92
N ARG A 41 18.41 17.47 0.92
CA ARG A 41 19.20 17.25 2.14
C ARG A 41 19.05 18.40 3.14
N GLU A 42 19.21 19.64 2.70
CA GLU A 42 19.06 20.85 3.53
C GLU A 42 17.66 20.97 4.13
N ASN A 43 16.65 20.46 3.43
CA ASN A 43 15.26 20.50 3.87
C ASN A 43 14.80 19.21 4.57
N GLY A 44 15.69 18.25 4.82
CA GLY A 44 15.35 16.96 5.46
C GLY A 44 14.37 16.09 4.66
N LEU A 45 14.24 16.31 3.35
CA LEU A 45 13.34 15.56 2.49
C LEU A 45 13.98 14.22 2.11
N ARG A 46 13.41 13.12 2.61
CA ARG A 46 13.86 11.76 2.32
C ARG A 46 12.69 10.95 1.77
N ALA A 47 12.90 10.31 0.63
CA ALA A 47 11.89 9.46 0.01
C ALA A 47 11.62 8.23 0.88
N GLY A 48 10.35 8.01 1.21
CA GLY A 48 9.89 6.82 1.90
C GLY A 48 9.42 5.73 0.91
N PRO A 49 9.30 4.47 1.37
CA PRO A 49 8.65 3.43 0.60
C PRO A 49 7.17 3.79 0.37
N ARG A 50 6.63 3.41 -0.79
CA ARG A 50 5.20 3.52 -1.05
C ARG A 50 4.46 2.60 -0.09
N ARG A 51 3.52 3.15 0.68
CA ARG A 51 2.65 2.36 1.56
C ARG A 51 1.69 1.53 0.71
N ARG A 52 1.58 0.23 1.00
CA ARG A 52 0.56 -0.63 0.40
C ARG A 52 -0.73 -0.45 1.20
N GLY A 53 -1.80 -0.04 0.55
CA GLY A 53 -3.14 -0.05 1.15
C GLY A 53 -3.61 -1.49 1.36
N LEU A 54 -4.59 -1.67 2.25
CA LEU A 54 -5.34 -2.92 2.29
C LEU A 54 -6.01 -3.15 0.92
N PRO A 55 -6.21 -4.43 0.51
CA PRO A 55 -7.12 -4.72 -0.59
C PRO A 55 -8.44 -3.98 -0.37
N LYS A 56 -9.03 -3.43 -1.44
CA LYS A 56 -10.36 -2.83 -1.33
C LYS A 56 -11.32 -3.95 -0.94
N ASP A 57 -12.06 -3.76 0.14
CA ASP A 57 -13.22 -4.59 0.47
C ASP A 57 -14.32 -4.21 -0.54
N ASP A 58 -14.56 -5.10 -1.49
CA ASP A 58 -15.65 -5.00 -2.48
C ASP A 58 -17.00 -5.41 -1.87
N GLY A 59 -17.03 -5.79 -0.59
CA GLY A 59 -18.26 -6.00 0.17
C GLY A 59 -19.00 -7.29 -0.16
N GLU A 60 -18.54 -8.06 -1.14
CA GLU A 60 -19.15 -9.34 -1.50
C GLU A 60 -18.70 -10.42 -0.53
N ARG A 61 -19.27 -10.37 0.67
CA ARG A 61 -19.12 -11.42 1.67
C ARG A 61 -19.89 -12.63 1.17
N SER A 62 -19.20 -13.75 0.95
CA SER A 62 -19.86 -15.01 0.68
C SER A 62 -20.87 -15.28 1.79
N VAL A 63 -22.10 -15.66 1.41
CA VAL A 63 -23.10 -16.11 2.37
C VAL A 63 -22.48 -17.29 3.12
N VAL A 64 -22.30 -17.14 4.43
CA VAL A 64 -21.79 -18.22 5.27
C VAL A 64 -22.75 -19.39 5.11
N SER A 65 -22.25 -20.50 4.54
CA SER A 65 -23.04 -21.71 4.39
C SER A 65 -23.56 -22.13 5.77
N PRO A 66 -24.85 -22.48 5.91
CA PRO A 66 -25.38 -22.93 7.18
C PRO A 66 -24.59 -24.13 7.70
N ASN A 67 -24.32 -24.18 9.00
CA ASN A 67 -23.65 -25.31 9.62
C ASN A 67 -24.60 -26.52 9.60
N ILE A 68 -24.47 -27.37 8.59
CA ILE A 68 -25.33 -28.56 8.37
C ILE A 68 -25.23 -29.56 9.53
N LEU A 69 -24.08 -29.61 10.21
CA LEU A 69 -23.88 -30.49 11.36
C LEU A 69 -24.64 -30.00 12.58
N ASP A 70 -24.82 -28.69 12.75
CA ASP A 70 -25.52 -28.07 13.88
C ASP A 70 -25.10 -28.68 15.25
N ARG A 71 -23.78 -28.88 15.42
CA ARG A 71 -23.16 -29.52 16.60
C ARG A 71 -23.58 -30.98 16.87
N LYS A 72 -24.20 -31.67 15.92
CA LYS A 72 -24.51 -33.11 15.99
C LYS A 72 -23.32 -33.91 15.48
N PHE A 73 -22.50 -34.41 16.39
CA PHE A 73 -21.28 -35.17 16.05
C PHE A 73 -21.48 -36.69 15.96
N GLU A 74 -22.62 -37.22 16.43
CA GLU A 74 -22.94 -38.65 16.36
C GLU A 74 -23.16 -39.10 14.90
N ALA A 75 -22.59 -40.24 14.51
CA ALA A 75 -22.72 -40.80 13.16
C ALA A 75 -23.01 -42.30 13.22
N ASP A 76 -23.85 -42.80 12.30
CA ASP A 76 -24.24 -44.22 12.25
C ASP A 76 -23.11 -45.11 11.70
N ARG A 77 -22.23 -44.54 10.87
CA ARG A 77 -21.10 -45.23 10.25
C ARG A 77 -19.87 -44.31 10.14
N PRO A 78 -18.65 -44.88 10.05
CA PRO A 78 -17.44 -44.11 9.76
C PRO A 78 -17.58 -43.29 8.47
N ASN A 79 -16.85 -42.17 8.36
CA ASN A 79 -16.76 -41.30 7.18
C ASN A 79 -18.02 -40.51 6.80
N GLN A 80 -19.02 -40.39 7.67
CA GLN A 80 -20.25 -39.62 7.39
C GLN A 80 -20.20 -38.15 7.81
N LYS A 81 -19.31 -37.79 8.76
CA LYS A 81 -19.17 -36.44 9.29
C LYS A 81 -17.68 -36.10 9.38
N TRP A 82 -17.30 -34.97 8.80
CA TRP A 82 -15.91 -34.50 8.76
C TRP A 82 -15.88 -33.07 9.30
N ILE A 83 -14.99 -32.81 10.25
CA ILE A 83 -14.77 -31.47 10.80
C ILE A 83 -13.28 -31.18 10.81
N ALA A 84 -12.92 -29.94 10.52
CA ALA A 84 -11.56 -29.46 10.64
C ALA A 84 -11.60 -28.16 11.44
N ASP A 85 -10.80 -28.09 12.49
CA ASP A 85 -10.58 -26.86 13.26
C ASP A 85 -9.23 -26.27 12.83
N PHE A 86 -9.20 -24.97 12.57
CA PHE A 86 -7.98 -24.25 12.19
C PHE A 86 -7.75 -23.15 13.23
N THR A 87 -6.68 -23.28 14.00
CA THR A 87 -6.21 -22.28 14.98
C THR A 87 -5.30 -21.25 14.34
#